data_AF-A0A378MY80-F1
#
_entry.id   AF-A0A378MY80-F1
#
_cell.length_a   1.000
_cell.length_b   1.000
_cell.length_c   1.000
_cell.angle_alpha   90.00
_cell.angle_beta   90.00
_cell.angle_gamma   90.00
#
_symmetry.space_group_name_H-M   'P 1'
#
loop_
_entity.id
_entity.type
_entity.pdbx_description
1 polymer ?
#
loop_
_entity_poly.entity_id
_entity_poly.type
_entity_poly.pdbx_seq_one_letter_code
_entity_poly.pdbx_strand_id
1 'polypeptide(L)'
;MITEINGQKIRSFSELRAKVATSGVGKEIELTYLRDGKEAKAKVTLQSDSEAKVTASNLIPALKGADFNNYNAKGIKGVEISNVEKGSIAEMRSLKKAILSSA
;
A
#
# COMPACT_ATOMS: atom_id res chain seq x y z
N MET A 1 -3.95 16.69 2.47
CA MET A 1 -4.70 16.41 3.72
C MET A 1 -6.07 15.88 3.35
N ILE A 2 -6.53 14.77 3.93
CA ILE A 2 -7.90 14.27 3.68
C ILE A 2 -8.85 15.03 4.61
N THR A 3 -9.96 15.52 4.07
CA THR A 3 -10.95 16.32 4.78
C THR A 3 -12.30 15.63 4.91
N GLU A 4 -12.67 14.75 3.98
CA GLU A 4 -13.96 14.07 3.97
C GLU A 4 -13.88 12.66 3.39
N ILE A 5 -14.79 11.80 3.83
CA ILE A 5 -15.02 10.44 3.30
C ILE A 5 -16.51 10.28 3.03
N ASN A 6 -16.90 9.94 1.80
CA ASN A 6 -18.30 9.78 1.38
C ASN A 6 -19.16 11.01 1.76
N GLY A 7 -18.61 12.22 1.59
CA GLY A 7 -19.27 13.48 1.96
C GLY A 7 -19.35 13.77 3.46
N GLN A 8 -18.79 12.91 4.32
CA GLN A 8 -18.70 13.16 5.75
C GLN A 8 -17.34 13.76 6.12
N LYS A 9 -17.34 14.97 6.69
CA LYS A 9 -16.13 15.59 7.24
C LYS A 9 -15.50 14.73 8.31
N ILE A 10 -14.20 14.56 8.21
CA ILE A 10 -13.36 13.91 9.22
C ILE A 10 -12.52 14.98 9.93
N ARG A 11 -12.35 14.83 11.24
CA ARG A 11 -11.61 15.79 12.07
C ARG A 11 -10.23 15.29 12.48
N SER A 12 -9.96 13.99 12.30
CA SER A 12 -8.69 13.39 12.71
C SER A 12 -8.29 12.21 11.83
N PHE A 13 -7.00 11.89 11.86
CA PHE A 13 -6.47 10.69 11.21
C PHE A 13 -7.00 9.39 11.85
N SER A 14 -7.24 9.38 13.16
CA SER A 14 -7.84 8.25 13.86
C SER A 14 -9.25 7.96 13.36
N GLU A 15 -10.03 9.02 13.11
CA GLU A 15 -11.38 8.90 12.55
C GLU A 15 -11.37 8.36 11.12
N LEU A 16 -10.44 8.83 10.28
CA LEU A 16 -10.19 8.25 8.96
C LEU A 16 -9.90 6.76 9.05
N ARG A 17 -8.95 6.34 9.89
CA ARG A 17 -8.57 4.93 10.06
C ARG A 17 -9.75 4.09 10.54
N ALA A 18 -10.53 4.60 11.50
CA ALA A 18 -11.72 3.91 11.99
C ALA A 18 -12.76 3.71 10.87
N LYS A 19 -13.10 4.77 10.13
CA LYS A 19 -14.06 4.70 9.02
C LYS A 19 -13.61 3.74 7.93
N VAL A 20 -12.32 3.76 7.56
CA VAL A 20 -11.75 2.83 6.57
C VAL A 20 -11.76 1.39 7.08
N ALA A 21 -11.42 1.15 8.34
CA ALA A 21 -11.42 -0.20 8.92
C ALA A 21 -12.83 -0.82 8.99
N THR A 22 -13.85 0.00 9.21
CA THR A 22 -15.26 -0.45 9.19
C THR A 22 -15.86 -0.54 7.79
N SER A 23 -15.22 0.11 6.80
CA SER A 23 -15.64 0.04 5.40
C SER A 23 -15.06 -1.24 4.82
N GLY A 24 -15.92 -2.24 4.61
CA GLY A 24 -15.49 -3.55 4.11
C GLY A 24 -14.68 -3.48 2.81
N VAL A 25 -13.83 -4.49 2.63
CA VAL A 25 -13.05 -4.72 1.40
C VAL A 25 -13.96 -4.72 0.16
N GLY A 26 -13.43 -4.20 -0.94
CA GLY A 26 -14.11 -4.10 -2.23
C GLY A 26 -15.06 -2.90 -2.34
N LYS A 27 -15.27 -2.13 -1.27
CA LYS A 27 -16.09 -0.92 -1.34
C LYS A 27 -15.36 0.24 -1.99
N GLU A 28 -16.05 0.92 -2.90
CA GLU A 28 -15.65 2.24 -3.38
C GLU A 28 -16.00 3.30 -2.33
N ILE A 29 -15.04 4.18 -2.04
CA ILE A 29 -15.23 5.36 -1.21
C ILE A 29 -14.78 6.62 -1.95
N GLU A 30 -15.48 7.72 -1.75
CA GLU A 30 -15.06 9.04 -2.22
C GLU A 30 -14.26 9.75 -1.13
N LEU A 31 -13.05 10.17 -1.44
CA LEU A 31 -12.20 10.99 -0.58
C LEU A 31 -12.19 12.42 -1.10
N THR A 32 -12.52 13.38 -0.23
CA THR A 32 -12.19 14.79 -0.46
C THR A 32 -10.85 15.09 0.21
N TYR A 33 -9.94 15.75 -0.51
CA TYR A 33 -8.62 16.10 0.01
C TYR A 33 -8.15 17.46 -0.50
N LEU A 34 -7.32 18.11 0.31
CA LEU A 34 -6.58 19.32 -0.02
C LEU A 34 -5.16 18.96 -0.49
N ARG A 35 -4.81 19.43 -1.69
CA ARG A 35 -3.46 19.38 -2.28
C ARG A 35 -3.15 20.73 -2.91
N ASP A 36 -2.01 21.32 -2.55
CA ASP A 36 -1.59 22.66 -3.02
C ASP A 36 -2.64 23.76 -2.78
N GLY A 37 -3.34 23.69 -1.64
CA GLY A 37 -4.41 24.62 -1.27
C GLY A 37 -5.71 24.45 -2.05
N LYS A 38 -5.78 23.50 -2.99
CA LYS A 38 -6.97 23.20 -3.79
C LYS A 38 -7.64 21.94 -3.28
N GLU A 39 -8.96 21.98 -3.24
CA GLU A 39 -9.78 20.82 -2.93
C GLU A 39 -9.93 19.93 -4.17
N ALA A 40 -9.77 18.63 -3.99
CA ALA A 40 -9.92 17.63 -5.03
C ALA A 40 -10.62 16.39 -4.46
N LYS A 41 -11.26 15.62 -5.35
CA LYS A 41 -11.95 14.38 -5.02
C LYS A 41 -11.28 13.21 -5.70
N ALA A 42 -11.22 12.07 -5.00
CA ALA A 42 -10.74 10.82 -5.54
C ALA A 42 -11.68 9.69 -5.13
N LYS A 43 -12.08 8.86 -6.10
CA LYS A 43 -12.73 7.58 -5.84
C LYS A 43 -11.65 6.52 -5.68
N VAL A 44 -11.71 5.78 -4.58
CA VAL A 44 -10.76 4.71 -4.30
C VAL A 44 -11.51 3.45 -3.88
N THR A 45 -10.98 2.30 -4.28
CA THR A 45 -11.51 1.00 -3.89
C THR A 45 -10.69 0.45 -2.76
N LEU A 46 -11.34 0.05 -1.66
CA LEU A 46 -10.68 -0.55 -0.52
C LEU A 46 -10.24 -1.98 -0.86
N GLN A 47 -8.96 -2.28 -0.72
CA GLN A 47 -8.43 -3.62 -0.94
C GLN A 47 -7.99 -4.25 0.37
N SER A 48 -8.05 -5.58 0.44
CA SER A 48 -7.43 -6.33 1.53
C SER A 48 -5.91 -6.20 1.43
N ASP A 49 -5.22 -6.22 2.57
CA ASP A 49 -3.75 -6.24 2.63
C ASP A 49 -3.15 -7.40 1.81
N SER A 50 -3.77 -8.58 1.88
CA SER A 50 -3.38 -9.75 1.09
C SER A 50 -3.53 -9.56 -0.42
N GLU A 51 -4.56 -8.83 -0.87
CA GLU A 51 -4.86 -8.62 -2.30
C GLU A 51 -3.91 -7.58 -2.93
N ALA A 52 -3.49 -6.59 -2.15
CA ALA A 52 -2.45 -5.64 -2.55
C ALA A 52 -1.11 -6.36 -2.79
N LYS A 53 -0.76 -7.33 -1.93
CA LYS A 53 0.44 -8.17 -2.05
C LYS A 53 0.43 -9.05 -3.32
N VAL A 54 -0.71 -9.65 -3.64
CA VAL A 54 -0.90 -10.46 -4.86
C VAL A 54 -0.83 -9.60 -6.12
N THR A 55 -1.45 -8.41 -6.12
CA THR A 55 -1.43 -7.50 -7.27
C THR A 55 -0.02 -7.02 -7.58
N ALA A 56 0.77 -6.63 -6.57
CA ALA A 56 2.18 -6.28 -6.73
C ALA A 56 3.00 -7.43 -7.36
N SER A 57 2.71 -8.67 -6.98
CA SER A 57 3.35 -9.88 -7.53
C SER A 57 2.97 -10.15 -9.00
N ASN A 58 1.77 -9.75 -9.44
CA ASN A 58 1.31 -9.91 -10.82
C ASN A 58 1.75 -8.78 -11.76
N LEU A 59 1.93 -7.56 -11.25
CA LEU A 59 2.39 -6.42 -12.04
C LEU A 59 3.81 -6.59 -12.57
N ILE A 60 4.66 -7.29 -11.82
CA ILE A 60 6.04 -7.55 -12.21
C ILE A 60 6.28 -9.07 -12.12
N PRO A 61 6.12 -9.82 -13.23
CA PRO A 61 6.25 -11.28 -13.23
C PRO A 61 7.59 -11.78 -12.68
N ALA A 62 8.64 -10.98 -12.81
CA ALA A 62 9.98 -11.29 -12.29
C ALA A 62 10.07 -11.31 -10.75
N LEU A 63 9.09 -10.73 -10.05
CA LEU A 63 9.05 -10.64 -8.59
C LEU A 63 8.09 -11.65 -7.95
N LYS A 64 7.44 -12.49 -8.77
CA LYS A 64 6.46 -13.46 -8.28
C LYS A 64 7.11 -14.44 -7.30
N GLY A 65 6.49 -14.54 -6.12
CA GLY A 65 6.94 -15.35 -4.99
C GLY A 65 7.93 -14.64 -4.05
N ALA A 66 8.08 -13.32 -4.15
CA ALA A 66 8.77 -12.52 -3.13
C ALA A 66 7.78 -11.63 -2.37
N ASP A 67 8.01 -11.52 -1.06
CA ASP A 67 7.20 -10.69 -0.17
C ASP A 67 7.93 -9.38 0.14
N PHE A 68 7.26 -8.25 -0.12
CA PHE A 68 7.85 -6.92 0.01
C PHE A 68 7.17 -6.11 1.11
N ASN A 69 7.97 -5.49 1.96
CA ASN A 69 7.53 -4.61 3.03
C ASN A 69 8.17 -3.23 2.88
N ASN A 70 7.49 -2.20 3.36
CA ASN A 70 8.09 -0.87 3.45
C ASN A 70 9.09 -0.84 4.62
N TYR A 71 10.34 -0.43 4.36
CA TYR A 71 11.40 -0.32 5.35
C TYR A 71 11.70 1.14 5.65
N ASN A 72 11.57 1.54 6.91
CA ASN A 72 11.95 2.87 7.38
C ASN A 72 12.51 2.77 8.79
N ALA A 73 13.79 2.39 8.88
CA ALA A 73 14.52 2.28 10.13
C ALA A 73 15.99 2.63 9.92
N LYS A 74 16.68 3.01 11.01
CA LYS A 74 18.12 3.33 11.02
C LYS A 74 18.55 4.40 9.99
N GLY A 75 17.66 5.34 9.68
CA GLY A 75 17.90 6.39 8.68
C GLY A 75 17.85 5.93 7.23
N ILE A 76 17.53 4.66 6.96
CA ILE A 76 17.43 4.08 5.62
C ILE A 76 15.95 3.90 5.28
N LYS A 77 15.52 4.52 4.17
CA LYS A 77 14.18 4.33 3.60
C LYS A 77 14.30 3.45 2.36
N GLY A 78 13.44 2.45 2.25
CA GLY A 78 13.50 1.50 1.16
C GLY A 78 12.43 0.44 1.21
N VAL A 79 12.61 -0.60 0.40
CA VAL A 79 11.75 -1.78 0.35
C VAL A 79 12.53 -2.97 0.89
N GLU A 80 12.01 -3.62 1.92
CA GLU A 80 12.56 -4.88 2.42
C GLU A 80 11.92 -6.04 1.67
N ILE A 81 12.75 -6.93 1.14
CA ILE A 81 12.34 -8.27 0.72
C ILE A 81 12.33 -9.12 1.98
N SER A 82 11.14 -9.42 2.51
CA SER A 82 10.98 -10.11 3.79
C SER A 82 11.07 -11.63 3.66
N ASN A 83 10.64 -12.17 2.52
CA ASN A 83 10.62 -13.58 2.20
C ASN A 83 10.70 -13.81 0.68
N VAL A 84 11.26 -14.95 0.28
CA VAL A 84 11.32 -15.43 -1.11
C VAL A 84 10.95 -16.90 -1.11
N GLU A 85 9.88 -17.26 -1.82
CA GLU A 85 9.40 -18.63 -1.95
C GLU A 85 10.36 -19.48 -2.78
N LYS A 86 10.65 -20.70 -2.32
CA LYS A 86 11.56 -21.63 -2.99
C LYS A 86 10.96 -22.11 -4.32
N GLY A 87 11.77 -22.11 -5.39
CA GLY A 87 11.33 -22.45 -6.74
C GLY A 87 10.47 -21.37 -7.43
N SER A 88 10.35 -20.19 -6.81
CA SER A 88 9.64 -19.06 -7.42
C SER A 88 10.45 -18.38 -8.51
N ILE A 89 9.78 -17.57 -9.34
CA ILE A 89 10.47 -16.74 -10.35
C ILE A 89 11.42 -15.76 -9.66
N ALA A 90 11.03 -15.23 -8.49
CA ALA A 90 11.90 -14.38 -7.71
C ALA A 90 13.21 -15.08 -7.32
N GLU A 91 13.14 -16.32 -6.81
CA GLU A 91 14.34 -17.11 -6.49
C GLU A 91 15.19 -17.41 -7.73
N MET A 92 14.56 -17.78 -8.86
CA MET A 92 15.25 -18.03 -10.13
C MET A 92 15.97 -16.79 -10.66
N ARG A 93 15.45 -15.59 -10.35
CA ARG A 93 16.10 -14.30 -10.64
C ARG A 93 17.11 -13.89 -9.57
N SER A 94 17.49 -14.80 -8.69
CA SER A 94 18.46 -14.60 -7.61
C SER A 94 18.06 -13.52 -6.60
N LEU A 95 16.75 -13.21 -6.48
CA LEU A 95 16.27 -12.36 -5.38
C LEU A 95 16.50 -13.06 -4.06
N LYS A 96 17.00 -12.30 -3.09
CA LYS A 96 17.28 -12.76 -1.73
C LYS A 96 16.68 -11.78 -0.74
N LYS A 97 16.49 -12.26 0.49
CA LYS A 97 16.12 -11.41 1.63
C LYS A 97 17.15 -10.27 1.77
N ALA A 98 16.72 -9.03 1.56
CA ALA A 98 17.58 -7.86 1.56
C ALA A 98 16.75 -6.57 1.69
N ILE A 99 17.41 -5.47 2.09
CA ILE A 99 16.81 -4.13 2.10
C ILE A 99 17.28 -3.39 0.83
N LEU A 100 16.34 -3.02 -0.02
CA LEU A 100 16.55 -2.18 -1.20
C LEU A 100 16.33 -0.72 -0.79
N SER A 101 17.42 0.02 -0.54
CA SER A 101 17.34 1.46 -0.30
C SER A 101 17.13 2.20 -1.62
N SER A 102 16.19 3.15 -1.66
CA SER A 102 16.17 4.16 -2.72
C SER A 102 17.25 5.18 -2.38
N ALA A 103 18.33 5.22 -3.17
CA ALA A 103 19.32 6.31 -3.13
C ALA A 103 18.73 7.59 -3.75
#